data_AF-Q9M688-F1
#
_entry.id   AF-Q9M688-F1
#
_cell.length_a   1.000
_cell.length_b   1.000
_cell.length_c   1.000
_cell.angle_alpha   90.00
_cell.angle_beta   90.00
_cell.angle_gamma   90.00
#
_symmetry.space_group_name_H-M   'P 1'
#
loop_
_entity.id
_entity.type
_entity.pdbx_description
1 polymer ?
#
loop_
_entity_poly.entity_id
_entity_poly.type
_entity_poly.pdbx_seq_one_letter_code
_entity_poly.pdbx_strand_id
1 'polypeptide(L)' 'TLPFGGVGDSGMGAYHGKFSFDTFSHKKAVLYRSFAGDAPLRYPPYTNGKLRLLKALLGGSILGIIRALMGWSKA' A
#
# COMPACT_ATOMS: atom_id res chain seq x y z
N THR A 1 14.63 24.25 -8.45
CA THR A 1 15.99 23.70 -8.27
C THR A 1 16.02 22.28 -8.80
N LEU A 2 17.02 21.92 -9.59
CA LEU A 2 17.21 20.56 -10.13
C LEU A 2 18.10 19.74 -9.19
N PRO A 3 17.93 18.41 -9.11
CA PRO A 3 18.80 17.54 -8.32
C PRO A 3 20.17 17.38 -9.02
N PHE A 4 21.26 17.56 -8.28
CA PHE A 4 22.61 17.29 -8.76
C PHE A 4 23.20 16.09 -8.01
N GLY A 5 23.70 15.10 -8.76
CA GLY A 5 24.21 13.85 -8.22
C GLY A 5 24.73 12.92 -9.32
N GLY A 6 25.52 11.91 -8.92
CA GLY A 6 26.08 10.91 -9.83
C GLY A 6 25.23 9.64 -9.93
N VAL A 7 25.63 8.74 -10.84
CA VAL A 7 25.09 7.38 -10.99
C VAL A 7 26.22 6.38 -11.30
N GLY A 8 26.17 5.19 -10.71
CA GLY A 8 27.20 4.15 -10.89
C GLY A 8 28.55 4.58 -10.32
N ASP A 9 29.61 4.48 -11.12
CA ASP A 9 30.99 4.85 -10.71
C ASP A 9 31.14 6.34 -10.38
N SER A 10 30.21 7.18 -10.86
CA SER A 10 30.19 8.62 -10.57
C SER A 10 29.49 8.99 -9.25
N GLY A 11 28.90 8.02 -8.53
CA GLY A 11 28.29 8.20 -7.20
C GLY A 11 26.80 7.81 -7.11
N MET A 12 26.16 8.11 -5.97
CA MET A 12 24.74 7.86 -5.74
C MET A 12 24.07 8.97 -4.92
N GLY A 13 22.75 9.10 -5.08
CA GLY A 13 21.96 10.16 -4.44
C GLY A 13 22.12 11.51 -5.16
N ALA A 14 21.36 12.50 -4.70
CA ALA A 14 21.42 13.84 -5.24
C ALA A 14 21.09 14.89 -4.17
N TYR A 15 21.54 16.11 -4.39
CA TYR A 15 21.30 17.24 -3.51
C TYR A 15 20.96 18.49 -4.34
N HIS A 16 20.96 19.67 -3.69
CA HIS A 16 20.56 20.99 -4.19
C HIS A 16 19.11 21.36 -3.84
N GLY A 17 18.92 22.52 -3.21
CA GLY A 17 17.60 22.99 -2.75
C GLY A 17 16.89 21.96 -1.86
N LYS A 18 15.65 21.61 -2.21
CA LYS A 18 14.84 20.60 -1.49
C LYS A 18 15.54 19.23 -1.42
N PHE A 19 16.30 18.84 -2.43
CA PHE A 19 16.96 17.54 -2.45
C PHE A 19 18.05 17.43 -1.37
N SER A 20 18.71 18.53 -1.00
CA SER A 20 19.62 18.54 0.15
C SER A 20 18.88 18.28 1.46
N PHE A 21 17.74 18.94 1.66
CA PHE A 21 16.92 18.73 2.86
C PHE A 21 16.42 17.28 2.94
N ASP A 22 15.88 16.76 1.84
CA ASP A 22 15.42 15.37 1.76
C ASP A 22 16.56 14.36 2.00
N THR A 23 17.78 14.63 1.52
CA THR A 23 18.96 13.76 1.68
C THR A 23 19.45 13.72 3.13
N PHE A 24 19.39 14.85 3.86
CA PHE A 24 19.84 14.93 5.25
C PHE A 24 18.71 14.80 6.28
N SER A 25 17.49 14.46 5.84
CA SER A 25 16.33 14.26 6.72
C SER A 25 15.82 12.82 6.68
N HIS A 26 15.39 12.32 7.82
CA HIS A 26 14.71 11.03 7.91
C HIS A 26 13.20 11.21 7.68
N LYS A 27 12.67 10.69 6.57
CA LYS A 27 11.23 10.70 6.25
C LYS A 27 10.48 9.67 7.11
N LYS A 28 10.16 10.05 8.36
CA LYS A 28 9.44 9.18 9.31
C LYS A 28 7.97 9.05 8.91
N ALA A 29 7.54 7.83 8.57
CA ALA A 29 6.15 7.51 8.33
C ALA A 29 5.33 7.50 9.63
N VAL A 30 4.16 8.14 9.62
CA VAL A 30 3.21 8.16 10.74
C VAL A 30 1.81 7.90 10.18
N LEU A 31 1.09 6.91 10.73
CA LEU A 31 -0.29 6.61 10.38
C LEU A 31 -1.21 7.00 11.54
N TYR A 32 -2.14 7.91 11.29
CA TYR A 32 -3.23 8.23 12.22
C TYR A 32 -4.53 7.60 11.72
N ARG A 33 -5.18 6.77 12.55
CA ARG A 33 -6.48 6.16 12.25
C ARG A 33 -7.44 6.34 13.42
N SER A 34 -8.72 6.49 13.10
CA SER A 34 -9.78 6.45 14.11
C SER A 34 -10.14 5.00 14.46
N PHE A 35 -10.96 4.84 15.50
CA PHE A 35 -11.56 3.54 15.86
C PHE A 35 -12.67 3.12 14.89
N ALA A 36 -13.22 4.04 14.10
CA ALA A 36 -14.28 3.76 13.14
C ALA A 36 -13.73 3.07 11.87
N GLY A 37 -14.54 2.22 11.24
CA GLY A 37 -14.20 1.58 9.97
C GLY A 37 -13.18 0.44 10.07
N ASP A 38 -13.07 -0.19 11.25
CA ASP A 38 -12.18 -1.33 11.39
C ASP A 38 -12.70 -2.55 10.60
N ALA A 39 -11.88 -3.07 9.69
CA ALA A 39 -12.30 -4.15 8.81
C ALA A 39 -12.31 -5.50 9.56
N PRO A 40 -13.48 -6.16 9.77
CA PRO A 40 -13.56 -7.45 10.47
C PRO A 40 -12.82 -8.58 9.75
N LEU A 41 -12.52 -8.36 8.46
CA LEU A 41 -11.77 -9.25 7.60
C LEU A 41 -10.35 -9.53 8.13
N ARG A 42 -9.75 -8.60 8.89
CA ARG A 42 -8.40 -8.75 9.44
C ARG A 42 -8.31 -9.70 10.63
N TYR A 43 -9.44 -10.04 11.24
CA TYR A 43 -9.47 -10.85 12.46
C TYR A 43 -9.86 -12.31 12.18
N PRO A 44 -9.27 -13.26 12.93
CA PRO A 44 -9.68 -14.67 12.91
C PRO A 44 -11.17 -14.89 13.26
N PRO A 45 -11.77 -16.04 12.89
CA PRO A 45 -11.20 -17.09 12.04
C PRO A 45 -11.17 -16.67 10.56
N TYR A 46 -10.12 -17.08 9.85
CA TYR A 46 -9.92 -16.79 8.43
C TYR A 46 -10.65 -17.82 7.56
N THR A 47 -11.93 -17.57 7.29
CA THR A 47 -12.75 -18.46 6.45
C THR A 47 -12.43 -18.29 4.97
N ASN A 48 -12.76 -19.30 4.16
CA ASN A 48 -12.60 -19.23 2.70
C ASN A 48 -13.35 -18.05 2.08
N GLY A 49 -14.51 -17.66 2.63
CA GLY A 49 -15.25 -16.47 2.18
C GLY A 49 -14.50 -15.16 2.45
N LYS A 50 -13.96 -14.99 3.67
CA LYS A 50 -13.09 -13.85 4.02
C LYS A 50 -11.88 -13.77 3.09
N LEU A 51 -11.17 -14.89 2.89
CA LEU A 51 -10.00 -14.93 2.00
C LEU A 51 -10.34 -14.57 0.55
N ARG A 52 -11.50 -15.02 0.04
CA ARG A 52 -11.98 -14.65 -1.30
C ARG A 52 -12.27 -13.15 -1.41
N LEU A 53 -12.93 -12.57 -0.41
CA LEU A 53 -13.19 -11.14 -0.36
C LEU A 53 -11.88 -10.33 -0.31
N LEU A 54 -10.91 -10.75 0.51
CA LEU A 54 -9.60 -10.10 0.59
C LEU A 54 -8.87 -10.12 -0.75
N LYS A 55 -8.82 -11.28 -1.42
CA LYS A 55 -8.20 -11.43 -2.75
C LYS A 55 -8.89 -10.56 -3.80
N ALA A 56 -10.22 -10.49 -3.77
CA ALA A 56 -10.98 -9.66 -4.70
C ALA A 56 -10.71 -8.15 -4.49
N LEU A 57 -10.60 -7.71 -3.23
CA LEU A 57 -10.26 -6.32 -2.88
C LEU A 57 -8.84 -5.94 -3.29
N LEU A 58 -7.85 -6.78 -2.98
CA LEU A 58 -6.45 -6.54 -3.35
C LEU A 58 -6.23 -6.63 -4.87
N GLY A 59 -7.00 -7.48 -5.56
CA GLY A 59 -6.94 -7.61 -7.01
C GLY A 59 -7.68 -6.52 -7.79
N GLY A 60 -8.39 -5.60 -7.13
CA GLY A 60 -9.04 -4.45 -7.77
C GLY A 60 -10.23 -4.78 -8.70
N SER A 61 -10.76 -6.00 -8.67
CA SER A 61 -11.83 -6.43 -9.57
C SER A 61 -13.22 -6.15 -8.98
N ILE A 62 -13.93 -5.13 -9.47
CA ILE A 62 -15.30 -4.80 -9.04
C ILE A 62 -16.24 -6.02 -9.13
N LEU A 63 -16.20 -6.74 -10.27
CA LEU A 63 -17.05 -7.91 -10.49
C LEU A 63 -16.68 -9.06 -9.55
N GLY A 64 -15.40 -9.20 -9.19
CA GLY A 64 -14.91 -10.18 -8.23
C GLY A 64 -15.39 -9.88 -6.81
N ILE A 65 -15.44 -8.61 -6.42
CA ILE A 65 -15.95 -8.17 -5.12
C ILE A 65 -17.45 -8.44 -5.02
N ILE A 66 -18.23 -8.08 -6.04
CA ILE A 66 -19.69 -8.35 -6.07
C ILE A 66 -19.96 -9.85 -5.97
N ARG A 67 -19.25 -10.68 -6.74
CA ARG A 67 -19.40 -12.14 -6.67
C ARG A 67 -18.94 -12.73 -5.33
N ALA A 68 -17.89 -12.18 -4.73
CA ALA A 68 -17.42 -12.61 -3.41
C ALA A 68 -18.41 -12.26 -2.29
N LEU A 69 -19.06 -11.09 -2.36
CA LEU A 69 -20.11 -10.67 -1.42
C LEU A 69 -21.39 -11.48 -1.60
N MET A 70 -21.78 -11.78 -2.85
CA MET A 70 -22.96 -12.57 -3.19
C MET A 70 -22.76 -14.09 -3.04
N GLY A 71 -21.58 -14.54 -2.59
CA GLY A 71 -21.30 -15.96 -2.35
C GLY A 71 -21.17 -16.85 -3.60
N TRP A 72 -21.31 -16.30 -4.81
CA TRP A 72 -21.16 -17.07 -6.05
C TRP A 72 -19.71 -17.54 -6.22
N SER A 73 -19.45 -18.80 -5.90
CA SER A 73 -18.23 -19.50 -6.29
C SER A 73 -18.36 -19.97 -7.72
N LYS A 74 -17.32 -19.78 -8.54
CA LYS A 74 -17.09 -20.75 -9.62
C LYS A 74 -16.69 -22.06 -8.92
N ALA A 75 -17.33 -23.15 -9.32
CA ALA A 75 -16.85 -24.50 -9.02
C ALA A 75 -15.44 -24.68 -9.58
#